data_AF-A0AAF0DYP2-F1
#
_entry.id   AF-A0AAF0DYP2-F1
#
_cell.length_a   1.000
_cell.length_b   1.000
_cell.length_c   1.000
_cell.angle_alpha   90.00
_cell.angle_beta   90.00
_cell.angle_gamma   90.00
#
_symmetry.space_group_name_H-M   'P 1'
#
loop_
_entity.id
_entity.type
_entity.pdbx_description
1 polymer ?
#
loop_
_entity_poly.entity_id
_entity_poly.type
_entity_poly.pdbx_seq_one_letter_code
_entity_poly.pdbx_strand_id
1 'polypeptide(L)'
;MRAMLNTRALRGVRLPARALTTSAPRMAQTPSQTELPKGTVEPGSQVDPQLGDYPSMPMLNQQFRPYSKKWWDTQDRRNYGETLHEQDDVLSMWSPDAYKTPGPLALRHFLIAVASIAGFSTLLYITQPEVPMLRKTFPRDGLAEELGGSFARARIPADLESAAADEEEDDE
;
A
#
# COMPACT_ATOMS: atom_id res chain seq x y z
N MET A 1 71.68 26.42 -48.37
CA MET A 1 70.66 25.38 -48.65
C MET A 1 69.99 25.00 -47.33
N ARG A 2 68.71 25.35 -47.15
CA ARG A 2 67.91 25.00 -45.97
C ARG A 2 67.31 23.61 -46.15
N ALA A 3 67.66 22.65 -45.31
CA ALA A 3 66.97 21.36 -45.24
C ALA A 3 65.78 21.48 -44.28
N MET A 4 64.57 21.28 -44.81
CA MET A 4 63.32 21.21 -44.05
C MET A 4 63.24 19.86 -43.32
N LEU A 5 63.19 19.87 -41.98
CA LEU A 5 62.75 18.70 -41.21
C LEU A 5 61.23 18.79 -41.00
N ASN A 6 60.51 17.94 -41.71
CA ASN A 6 59.07 17.73 -41.55
C ASN A 6 58.80 16.86 -40.31
N THR A 7 58.32 17.47 -39.22
CA THR A 7 57.85 16.73 -38.05
C THR A 7 56.41 16.27 -38.30
N ARG A 8 56.20 14.98 -38.55
CA ARG A 8 54.85 14.38 -38.66
C ARG A 8 54.24 14.24 -37.27
N ALA A 9 53.16 14.98 -37.00
CA ALA A 9 52.36 14.81 -35.79
C ALA A 9 51.51 13.53 -35.88
N LEU A 10 51.70 12.60 -34.94
CA LEU A 10 50.86 11.43 -34.76
C LEU A 10 49.50 11.86 -34.16
N ARG A 11 48.43 11.77 -34.93
CA ARG A 11 47.05 11.94 -34.43
C ARG A 11 46.65 10.69 -33.64
N GLY A 12 46.61 10.81 -32.32
CA GLY A 12 46.04 9.79 -31.44
C GLY A 12 44.53 9.64 -31.67
N VAL A 13 44.07 8.42 -31.91
CA VAL A 13 42.66 8.06 -31.98
C VAL A 13 42.10 8.08 -30.56
N ARG A 14 41.15 8.99 -30.27
CA ARG A 14 40.40 9.00 -29.01
C ARG A 14 39.23 8.03 -29.15
N LEU A 15 39.21 6.96 -28.35
CA LEU A 15 38.03 6.12 -28.17
C LEU A 15 36.97 6.91 -27.38
N PRO A 16 35.69 6.93 -27.78
CA PRO A 16 34.65 7.58 -26.98
C PRO A 16 34.39 6.76 -25.71
N ALA A 17 34.76 7.33 -24.56
CA ALA A 17 34.32 6.83 -23.27
C ALA A 17 32.79 6.86 -23.24
N ARG A 18 32.16 5.69 -23.09
CA ARG A 18 30.71 5.58 -22.87
C ARG A 18 30.37 6.34 -21.59
N ALA A 19 29.71 7.48 -21.75
CA ALA A 19 29.12 8.22 -20.65
C ALA A 19 28.01 7.36 -20.05
N LEU A 20 28.17 6.96 -18.79
CA LEU A 20 27.08 6.43 -17.96
C LEU A 20 26.07 7.58 -17.78
N THR A 21 24.97 7.50 -18.52
CA THR A 21 23.87 8.46 -18.43
C THR A 21 23.23 8.33 -17.04
N THR A 22 23.44 9.32 -16.18
CA THR A 22 22.65 9.44 -14.95
C THR A 22 21.24 9.80 -15.39
N SER A 23 20.29 8.87 -15.30
CA SER A 23 18.87 9.20 -15.45
C SER A 23 18.47 10.05 -14.25
N ALA A 24 18.55 11.38 -14.39
CA ALA A 24 17.87 12.26 -13.45
C ALA A 24 16.37 11.91 -13.54
N PRO A 25 15.69 11.57 -12.43
CA PRO A 25 14.25 11.42 -12.46
C PRO A 25 13.70 12.78 -12.89
N ARG A 26 13.16 12.84 -14.10
CA ARG A 26 12.35 13.96 -14.56
C ARG A 26 11.15 13.96 -13.63
N MET A 27 11.23 14.78 -12.59
CA MET A 27 10.10 15.10 -11.73
C MET A 27 9.10 15.79 -12.64
N ALA A 28 8.19 15.01 -13.22
CA ALA A 28 7.02 15.53 -13.88
C ALA A 28 6.33 16.36 -12.80
N GLN A 29 6.42 17.68 -12.93
CA GLN A 29 5.51 18.59 -12.25
C GLN A 29 4.13 18.19 -12.72
N THR A 30 3.50 17.29 -11.97
CA THR A 30 2.06 17.11 -12.06
C THR A 30 1.51 18.50 -11.75
N PRO A 31 0.65 19.09 -12.61
CA PRO A 31 -0.03 20.31 -12.21
C PRO A 31 -0.66 20.01 -10.85
N SER A 32 -0.38 20.86 -9.86
CA SER A 32 -1.09 20.80 -8.59
C SER A 32 -2.56 20.72 -8.95
N GLN A 33 -3.20 19.59 -8.69
CA GLN A 33 -4.64 19.50 -8.78
C GLN A 33 -5.16 20.44 -7.69
N THR A 34 -5.37 21.70 -8.05
CA THR A 34 -5.99 22.72 -7.22
C THR A 34 -7.46 22.36 -6.96
N GLU A 35 -7.98 21.40 -7.72
CA GLU A 35 -9.26 20.77 -7.46
C GLU A 35 -9.02 19.50 -6.63
N LEU A 36 -9.29 19.62 -5.33
CA LEU A 36 -9.63 18.49 -4.47
C LEU A 36 -10.69 17.63 -5.20
N PRO A 37 -10.73 16.30 -5.00
CA PRO A 37 -11.83 15.51 -5.56
C PRO A 37 -13.14 16.14 -5.11
N LYS A 38 -13.84 16.79 -6.04
CA LYS A 38 -15.22 17.19 -5.84
C LYS A 38 -15.94 15.87 -5.62
N GLY A 39 -16.39 15.63 -4.39
CA GLY A 39 -17.49 14.71 -4.18
C GLY A 39 -18.55 15.08 -5.21
N THR A 40 -19.01 14.08 -5.95
CA THR A 40 -19.74 14.16 -7.24
C THR A 40 -21.08 14.90 -7.14
N VAL A 41 -21.01 16.20 -6.86
CA VAL A 41 -22.17 17.08 -6.83
C VAL A 41 -21.92 18.14 -7.90
N GLU A 42 -22.33 17.78 -9.10
CA GLU A 42 -22.41 18.67 -10.26
C GLU A 42 -23.26 19.91 -9.90
N PRO A 43 -22.86 21.13 -10.32
CA PRO A 43 -23.64 22.33 -10.05
C PRO A 43 -24.97 22.27 -10.83
N GLY A 44 -26.05 22.08 -10.07
CA GLY A 44 -27.35 21.58 -10.54
C GLY A 44 -27.94 20.48 -9.63
N SER A 45 -27.21 20.10 -8.57
CA SER A 45 -27.62 19.15 -7.55
C SER A 45 -28.99 19.47 -6.97
N GLN A 46 -29.85 18.45 -6.94
CA GLN A 46 -31.17 18.51 -6.32
C GLN A 46 -31.01 19.11 -4.93
N VAL A 47 -31.56 20.31 -4.74
CA VAL A 47 -31.71 20.92 -3.42
C VAL A 47 -32.46 19.91 -2.58
N ASP A 48 -31.91 19.53 -1.42
CA ASP A 48 -32.58 18.59 -0.52
C ASP A 48 -34.02 19.09 -0.30
N PRO A 49 -35.05 18.30 -0.68
CA PRO A 49 -36.44 18.71 -0.51
C PRO A 49 -36.79 19.05 0.95
N GLN A 50 -36.02 18.54 1.92
CA GLN A 50 -36.19 18.83 3.35
C GLN A 50 -35.54 20.16 3.78
N LEU A 51 -34.75 20.80 2.92
CA LEU A 51 -33.98 22.01 3.25
C LEU A 51 -34.84 23.26 3.49
N GLY A 52 -36.04 23.30 2.89
CA GLY A 52 -36.95 24.45 2.99
C GLY A 52 -36.31 25.74 2.46
N ASP A 53 -36.32 26.79 3.28
CA ASP A 53 -35.76 28.12 2.95
C ASP A 53 -34.26 28.26 3.31
N TYR A 54 -33.62 27.20 3.81
CA TYR A 54 -32.20 27.25 4.17
C TYR A 54 -31.31 27.27 2.91
N PRO A 55 -30.21 28.04 2.88
CA PRO A 55 -29.38 28.13 1.69
C PRO A 55 -28.63 26.82 1.40
N SER A 56 -28.74 26.32 0.18
CA SER A 56 -27.98 25.16 -0.30
C SER A 56 -26.51 25.51 -0.45
N MET A 57 -25.67 25.00 0.44
CA MET A 57 -24.22 25.25 0.42
C MET A 57 -23.45 24.09 -0.22
N PRO A 58 -22.24 24.34 -0.76
CA PRO A 58 -21.42 23.26 -1.32
C PRO A 58 -20.95 22.29 -0.23
N MET A 59 -21.01 21.00 -0.53
CA MET A 59 -20.55 19.92 0.37
C MET A 59 -19.02 19.83 0.40
N LEU A 60 -18.39 20.74 1.16
CA LEU A 60 -16.95 20.85 1.34
C LEU A 60 -16.58 20.73 2.81
N ASN A 61 -15.75 19.74 3.15
CA ASN A 61 -15.28 19.55 4.52
C ASN A 61 -14.38 20.72 4.97
N GLN A 62 -14.62 21.21 6.19
CA GLN A 62 -13.89 22.31 6.80
C GLN A 62 -12.38 22.03 6.93
N GLN A 63 -11.98 20.76 7.02
CA GLN A 63 -10.57 20.31 7.05
C GLN A 63 -9.77 20.79 5.83
N PHE A 64 -10.40 20.97 4.67
CA PHE A 64 -9.70 21.43 3.47
C PHE A 64 -9.52 22.95 3.40
N ARG A 65 -10.14 23.72 4.30
CA ARG A 65 -9.92 25.17 4.40
C ARG A 65 -8.47 25.45 4.80
N PRO A 66 -7.81 26.46 4.22
CA PRO A 66 -6.46 26.80 4.63
C PRO A 66 -6.44 27.25 6.09
N TYR A 67 -5.43 26.80 6.82
CA TYR A 67 -5.20 27.28 8.17
C TYR A 67 -4.85 28.78 8.16
N SER A 68 -5.48 29.56 9.04
CA SER A 68 -5.24 30.99 9.19
C SER A 68 -5.52 31.42 10.63
N LYS A 69 -4.67 32.27 11.19
CA LYS A 69 -4.91 32.88 12.53
C LYS A 69 -6.05 33.91 12.52
N LYS A 70 -6.55 34.28 11.35
CA LYS A 70 -7.61 35.29 11.18
C LYS A 70 -9.02 34.70 11.33
N TRP A 71 -9.15 33.38 11.32
CA TRP A 71 -10.42 32.74 11.63
C TRP A 71 -10.87 33.16 13.03
N TRP A 72 -12.16 33.42 13.19
CA TRP A 72 -12.74 33.70 14.50
C TRP A 72 -12.60 32.47 15.41
N ASP A 73 -12.96 31.30 14.90
CA ASP A 73 -12.61 30.01 15.48
C ASP A 73 -11.46 29.40 14.67
N THR A 74 -10.27 29.43 15.24
CA THR A 74 -9.06 28.88 14.59
C THR A 74 -9.02 27.36 14.56
N GLN A 75 -9.72 26.69 15.48
CA GLN A 75 -9.75 25.23 15.56
C GLN A 75 -10.68 24.66 14.49
N ASP A 76 -11.89 25.21 14.38
CA ASP A 76 -12.86 24.78 13.38
C ASP A 76 -12.60 25.40 11.99
N ARG A 77 -11.78 26.47 11.92
CA ARG A 77 -11.50 27.27 10.69
C ARG A 77 -12.74 27.97 10.15
N ARG A 78 -13.44 28.65 11.06
CA ARG A 78 -14.74 29.29 10.81
C ARG A 78 -14.77 30.76 11.23
N ASN A 79 -15.59 31.55 10.54
CA ASN A 79 -15.88 32.94 10.92
C ASN A 79 -17.22 33.05 11.67
N TYR A 80 -17.30 34.04 12.58
CA TYR A 80 -18.55 34.34 13.28
C TYR A 80 -19.63 34.82 12.29
N GLY A 81 -20.85 34.28 12.40
CA GLY A 81 -21.97 34.63 11.52
C GLY A 81 -21.93 34.00 10.12
N GLU A 82 -20.96 33.12 9.85
CA GLU A 82 -20.95 32.32 8.62
C GLU A 82 -22.11 31.31 8.63
N THR A 83 -22.85 31.24 7.52
CA THR A 83 -23.90 30.24 7.31
C THR A 83 -23.32 28.85 7.41
N LEU A 84 -24.07 27.91 7.97
CA LEU A 84 -23.61 26.55 8.20
C LEU A 84 -24.07 25.62 7.09
N HIS A 85 -23.34 24.55 6.79
CA HIS A 85 -23.88 23.57 5.85
C HIS A 85 -24.98 22.77 6.53
N GLU A 86 -25.96 22.27 5.77
CA GLU A 86 -27.06 21.47 6.30
C GLU A 86 -26.58 20.20 7.03
N GLN A 87 -25.48 19.60 6.57
CA GLN A 87 -24.79 18.44 7.14
C GLN A 87 -23.43 18.82 7.74
N ASP A 88 -23.38 19.89 8.54
CA ASP A 88 -22.12 20.33 9.14
C ASP A 88 -21.56 19.36 10.18
N ASP A 89 -22.39 18.55 10.80
CA ASP A 89 -21.96 17.47 11.69
C ASP A 89 -21.01 16.48 11.00
N VAL A 90 -21.18 16.25 9.69
CA VAL A 90 -20.33 15.38 8.85
C VAL A 90 -19.17 16.14 8.19
N LEU A 91 -19.32 17.45 7.97
CA LEU A 91 -18.32 18.29 7.30
C LEU A 91 -17.43 19.09 8.25
N SER A 92 -17.70 19.06 9.55
CA SER A 92 -16.95 19.76 10.59
C SER A 92 -15.52 19.25 10.72
N MET A 93 -14.65 20.04 11.36
CA MET A 93 -13.27 19.61 11.69
C MET A 93 -13.22 18.40 12.63
N TRP A 94 -14.30 18.16 13.36
CA TRP A 94 -14.43 17.06 14.34
C TRP A 94 -14.95 15.76 13.73
N SER A 95 -15.30 15.79 12.46
CA SER A 95 -15.73 14.62 11.71
C SER A 95 -14.54 13.69 11.42
N PRO A 96 -14.80 12.43 11.02
CA PRO A 96 -13.75 11.58 10.48
C PRO A 96 -12.97 12.29 9.37
N ASP A 97 -11.64 12.11 9.39
CA ASP A 97 -10.71 12.80 8.50
C ASP A 97 -11.03 12.51 7.02
N ALA A 98 -11.17 13.56 6.22
CA ALA A 98 -11.43 13.48 4.80
C ALA A 98 -10.13 13.37 4.00
N TYR A 99 -10.01 12.30 3.21
CA TYR A 99 -8.85 12.06 2.36
C TYR A 99 -9.04 12.67 0.97
N LYS A 100 -7.94 13.20 0.41
CA LYS A 100 -7.89 13.69 -0.99
C LYS A 100 -7.87 12.56 -2.02
N THR A 101 -7.55 11.34 -1.60
CA THR A 101 -7.55 10.17 -2.47
C THR A 101 -8.97 9.58 -2.48
N PRO A 102 -9.54 9.28 -3.66
CA PRO A 102 -10.87 8.68 -3.72
C PRO A 102 -10.86 7.29 -3.09
N GLY A 103 -11.87 7.00 -2.27
CA GLY A 103 -12.00 5.75 -1.51
C GLY A 103 -11.82 4.46 -2.34
N PRO A 104 -12.43 4.33 -3.54
CA PRO A 104 -12.25 3.14 -4.38
C PRO A 104 -10.80 2.90 -4.82
N LEU A 105 -10.02 3.95 -5.07
CA LEU A 105 -8.61 3.79 -5.43
C LEU A 105 -7.78 3.34 -4.23
N ALA A 106 -8.00 3.93 -3.05
CA ALA A 106 -7.32 3.52 -1.83
C ALA A 106 -7.60 2.04 -1.50
N LEU A 107 -8.86 1.62 -1.60
CA LEU A 107 -9.27 0.24 -1.39
C LEU A 107 -8.61 -0.70 -2.40
N ARG A 108 -8.59 -0.32 -3.69
CA ARG A 108 -7.94 -1.11 -4.74
C ARG A 108 -6.45 -1.35 -4.42
N HIS A 109 -5.72 -0.30 -4.05
CA HIS A 109 -4.30 -0.43 -3.72
C HIS A 109 -4.08 -1.30 -2.48
N PHE A 110 -4.93 -1.13 -1.45
CA PHE A 110 -4.88 -1.96 -0.26
C PHE A 110 -5.10 -3.44 -0.57
N LEU A 111 -6.13 -3.77 -1.36
CA LEU A 111 -6.43 -5.15 -1.75
C LEU A 111 -5.32 -5.76 -2.61
N ILE A 112 -4.74 -4.99 -3.55
CA ILE A 112 -3.61 -5.47 -4.35
C ILE A 112 -2.41 -5.81 -3.44
N ALA A 113 -2.11 -4.96 -2.45
CA ALA A 113 -1.01 -5.21 -1.53
C ALA A 113 -1.25 -6.48 -0.71
N VAL A 114 -2.43 -6.61 -0.08
CA VAL A 114 -2.79 -7.80 0.71
C VAL A 114 -2.77 -9.07 -0.16
N ALA A 115 -3.37 -9.01 -1.35
CA ALA A 115 -3.39 -10.14 -2.29
C ALA A 115 -1.99 -10.53 -2.75
N SER A 116 -1.09 -9.57 -2.98
CA SER A 116 0.29 -9.86 -3.37
C SER A 116 1.07 -10.59 -2.27
N ILE A 117 0.89 -10.18 -1.01
CA ILE A 117 1.55 -10.81 0.14
C ILE A 117 0.97 -12.22 0.36
N ALA A 118 -0.35 -12.35 0.37
CA ALA A 118 -1.01 -13.63 0.53
C ALA A 118 -0.66 -14.60 -0.61
N GLY A 119 -0.75 -14.14 -1.87
CA GLY A 119 -0.40 -14.93 -3.04
C GLY A 119 1.05 -15.38 -3.05
N PHE A 120 1.99 -14.51 -2.66
CA PHE A 120 3.39 -14.88 -2.53
C PHE A 120 3.62 -15.88 -1.40
N SER A 121 3.00 -15.69 -0.24
CA SER A 121 3.08 -16.63 0.89
C SER A 121 2.54 -18.01 0.53
N THR A 122 1.41 -18.07 -0.17
CA THR A 122 0.82 -19.34 -0.64
C THR A 122 1.70 -20.02 -1.68
N LEU A 123 2.28 -19.25 -2.61
CA LEU A 123 3.22 -19.79 -3.59
C LEU A 123 4.43 -20.40 -2.88
N LEU A 124 5.02 -19.68 -1.93
CA LEU A 124 6.12 -20.22 -1.13
C LEU A 124 5.72 -21.51 -0.41
N TYR A 125 4.53 -21.55 0.21
CA TYR A 125 4.04 -22.74 0.89
C TYR A 125 3.95 -23.97 -0.03
N ILE A 126 3.37 -23.81 -1.24
CA ILE A 126 3.21 -24.91 -2.20
C ILE A 126 4.54 -25.33 -2.83
N THR A 127 5.49 -24.39 -2.97
CA THR A 127 6.79 -24.66 -3.60
C THR A 127 7.87 -25.08 -2.61
N GLN A 128 7.54 -25.23 -1.32
CA GLN A 128 8.51 -25.72 -0.35
C GLN A 128 8.88 -27.18 -0.66
N PRO A 129 10.17 -27.49 -0.85
CA PRO A 129 10.59 -28.88 -0.95
C PRO A 129 10.36 -29.59 0.38
N GLU A 130 10.14 -30.90 0.31
CA GLU A 130 10.10 -31.74 1.49
C GLU A 130 11.41 -31.60 2.27
N VAL A 131 11.30 -31.54 3.60
CA VAL A 131 12.48 -31.39 4.45
C VAL A 131 13.22 -32.72 4.45
N PRO A 132 14.52 -32.78 4.09
CA PRO A 132 15.28 -34.03 3.96
C PRO A 132 15.69 -34.62 5.32
N MET A 133 14.85 -34.47 6.33
CA MET A 133 15.07 -35.01 7.67
C MET A 133 13.81 -35.68 8.18
N LEU A 134 13.99 -36.87 8.76
CA LEU A 134 12.92 -37.51 9.48
C LEU A 134 12.51 -36.63 10.66
N ARG A 135 11.19 -36.46 10.83
CA ARG A 135 10.66 -35.71 11.96
C ARG A 135 10.99 -36.43 13.26
N LYS A 136 11.33 -35.67 14.30
CA LYS A 136 11.72 -36.22 15.61
C LYS A 136 10.60 -37.06 16.21
N THR A 137 10.93 -38.29 16.61
CA THR A 137 10.04 -39.22 17.31
C THR A 137 10.45 -39.39 18.77
N PHE A 138 9.49 -39.81 19.59
CA PHE A 138 9.68 -39.96 21.03
C PHE A 138 9.32 -41.40 21.49
N PRO A 139 10.12 -41.99 22.41
CA PRO A 139 9.85 -43.31 22.97
C PRO A 139 8.64 -43.29 23.92
N ARG A 140 8.23 -44.46 24.44
CA ARG A 140 7.16 -44.61 25.46
C ARG A 140 5.82 -43.98 25.04
N ASP A 141 5.32 -44.40 23.88
CA ASP A 141 4.07 -43.92 23.27
C ASP A 141 3.96 -42.39 23.28
N GLY A 142 5.03 -41.72 22.83
CA GLY A 142 5.02 -40.27 22.69
C GLY A 142 5.15 -39.53 24.02
N LEU A 143 5.78 -40.12 25.04
CA LEU A 143 5.89 -39.52 26.38
C LEU A 143 4.50 -39.19 26.98
N ALA A 144 3.46 -39.95 26.63
CA ALA A 144 2.09 -39.68 27.05
C ALA A 144 1.96 -39.50 28.57
N GLU A 145 2.65 -40.32 29.37
CA GLU A 145 2.63 -40.21 30.83
C GLU A 145 3.24 -38.90 31.35
N GLU A 146 4.31 -38.41 30.71
CA GLU A 146 5.00 -37.18 31.12
C GLU A 146 4.27 -35.92 30.63
N LEU A 147 3.56 -36.01 29.50
CA LEU A 147 2.85 -34.90 28.86
C LEU A 147 1.40 -34.73 29.35
N GLY A 148 0.94 -35.58 30.29
CA GLY A 148 -0.39 -35.45 30.89
C GLY A 148 -1.49 -36.28 30.24
N GLY A 149 -1.11 -37.36 29.54
CA GLY A 149 -2.01 -38.37 28.99
C GLY A 149 -1.92 -38.52 27.47
N SER A 150 -2.68 -39.48 26.94
CA SER A 150 -2.69 -39.83 25.50
C SER A 150 -3.09 -38.67 24.58
N PHE A 151 -3.86 -37.71 25.07
CA PHE A 151 -4.28 -36.53 24.29
C PHE A 151 -3.13 -35.54 24.00
N ALA A 152 -2.14 -35.49 24.88
CA ALA A 152 -0.99 -34.59 24.76
C ALA A 152 0.28 -35.31 24.28
N ARG A 153 0.16 -36.57 23.82
CA ARG A 153 1.30 -37.39 23.41
C ARG A 153 2.04 -36.74 22.24
N ALA A 154 3.36 -36.81 22.29
CA ALA A 154 4.24 -36.45 21.19
C ALA A 154 4.23 -37.55 20.10
N ARG A 155 4.80 -37.23 18.95
CA ARG A 155 4.84 -38.11 17.78
C ARG A 155 5.60 -39.42 18.04
N ILE A 156 5.01 -40.54 17.62
CA ILE A 156 5.63 -41.88 17.69
C ILE A 156 6.06 -42.39 16.30
N PRO A 157 6.97 -43.38 16.22
CA PRO A 157 7.37 -43.96 14.93
C PRO A 157 6.21 -44.57 14.13
N ALA A 158 5.21 -45.17 14.79
CA ALA A 158 4.04 -45.72 14.09
C ALA A 158 3.21 -44.65 13.36
N ASP A 159 3.15 -43.42 13.89
CA ASP A 159 2.47 -42.30 13.23
C ASP A 159 3.23 -41.83 11.96
N LEU A 160 4.53 -42.16 11.83
CA LEU A 160 5.30 -41.87 10.62
C LEU A 160 5.00 -42.89 9.52
N GLU A 161 4.83 -44.16 9.89
CA GLU A 161 4.49 -45.23 8.94
C GLU A 161 3.10 -45.01 8.36
N SER A 162 2.12 -44.60 9.17
CA SER A 162 0.78 -44.23 8.67
C SER A 162 0.83 -43.00 7.77
N ALA A 163 1.58 -41.97 8.15
CA ALA A 163 1.70 -40.76 7.34
C ALA A 163 2.38 -41.01 5.99
N ALA A 164 3.38 -41.90 5.94
CA ALA A 164 4.01 -42.31 4.69
C ALA A 164 3.07 -43.14 3.80
N ALA A 165 2.23 -43.99 4.39
CA ALA A 165 1.23 -44.75 3.64
C ALA A 165 0.14 -43.86 3.04
N ASP A 166 -0.31 -42.83 3.78
CA ASP A 166 -1.29 -41.85 3.28
C ASP A 166 -0.70 -41.04 2.10
N GLU A 167 0.60 -40.67 2.16
CA GLU A 167 1.29 -39.97 1.07
C GLU A 167 1.45 -40.85 -0.20
N GLU A 168 1.67 -42.16 -0.06
CA GLU A 168 1.75 -43.09 -1.20
C GLU A 168 0.39 -43.33 -1.87
N GLU A 169 -0.73 -43.26 -1.13
CA GLU A 169 -2.08 -43.45 -1.66
C GLU A 169 -2.59 -42.22 -2.45
N ASP A 170 -2.15 -41.01 -2.09
CA ASP A 170 -2.50 -39.78 -2.81
C ASP A 170 -1.74 -39.59 -4.15
N ASP A 171 -0.66 -40.35 -4.36
CA ASP A 171 0.20 -40.33 -5.56
C ASP A 171 -0.17 -41.38 -6.63
N GLU A 172 -1.14 -42.28 -6.37
CA GLU A 172 -1.73 -43.24 -7.36
C GLU A 172 -2.95 -42.68 -8.12
#